data_AF-A0A917AS27-F1
#
_entry.id   AF-A0A917AS27-F1
#
_cell.length_a   1.000
_cell.length_b   1.000
_cell.length_c   1.000
_cell.angle_alpha   90.00
_cell.angle_beta   90.00
_cell.angle_gamma   90.00
#
_symmetry.space_group_name_H-M   'P 1'
#
loop_
_entity.id
_entity.type
_entity.pdbx_description
1 polymer ?
#
loop_
_entity_poly.entity_id
_entity_poly.type
_entity_poly.pdbx_seq_one_letter_code
_entity_poly.pdbx_strand_id
1 'polypeptide(L)'
;MSYTLAEKLVKTYNVKHVYNNTTGEEVEIWFSLPKESDSQQNIIFTTLPAPDEKDEHAFLNTVHYYKVKPNEELTVAYQFDGYEVSLVEGQANDTIRLTDEEKEYYLRSTPLTPVDEELLQEAKGIIQGEQDVIEMSRKLYNYILQNYHYSLKFKERGAHNFRQSKKGDCGEFAFLFISYCRSLGIPSRATIGAWATGNTQAHAWCEFFYEGVGWIPVDISSAAILRQPFRSFGLVSSYGIYTKKEKHFGSMEGKRIVFSIDTHRLLRPSYINNTNYDSNYPRYKIGDHMLAWGHEAIDGTALYMQPMYVKFHEKVNKVTVKSGLGEWIVTEPPVSQFVLSMKQLSFKLAIPLVIISALVKSFFDANPIFPWLSVIASVLFIVYISISVFRREWNRYMVLLALLVVLGTLGGLSDLAVTWGK
;
A
#
# COMPACT_ATOMS: atom_id res chain seq x y z
N MET A 1 28.67 2.24 10.09
CA MET A 1 28.80 2.95 8.79
C MET A 1 27.85 4.15 8.85
N SER A 2 28.13 5.22 8.12
CA SER A 2 27.20 6.36 8.05
C SER A 2 26.22 6.16 6.90
N TYR A 3 24.96 6.55 7.09
CA TYR A 3 23.90 6.40 6.10
C TYR A 3 23.21 7.74 5.81
N THR A 4 22.49 7.79 4.69
CA THR A 4 21.58 8.89 4.34
C THR A 4 20.42 8.35 3.48
N LEU A 5 19.36 9.13 3.30
CA LEU A 5 18.26 8.81 2.39
C LEU A 5 18.50 9.51 1.05
N ALA A 6 18.65 8.70 0.00
CA ALA A 6 18.67 9.19 -1.37
C ALA A 6 17.24 9.25 -1.90
N GLU A 7 16.88 10.39 -2.48
CA GLU A 7 15.59 10.65 -3.07
C GLU A 7 15.70 10.81 -4.58
N LYS A 8 14.76 10.24 -5.32
CA LYS A 8 14.70 10.37 -6.77
C LYS A 8 13.27 10.51 -7.23
N LEU A 9 12.96 11.66 -7.85
CA LEU A 9 11.64 11.91 -8.43
C LEU A 9 11.28 10.80 -9.42
N VAL A 10 10.13 10.16 -9.17
CA VAL A 10 9.56 9.13 -10.04
C VAL A 10 8.59 9.78 -11.01
N LYS A 11 7.57 10.45 -10.48
CA LYS A 11 6.56 11.21 -11.24
C LYS A 11 5.63 11.96 -10.30
N THR A 12 4.90 12.90 -10.88
CA THR A 12 3.74 13.54 -10.26
C THR A 12 2.49 12.68 -10.39
N TYR A 13 1.66 12.64 -9.36
CA TYR A 13 0.38 11.93 -9.30
C TYR A 13 -0.75 12.91 -9.02
N ASN A 14 -1.92 12.67 -9.61
CA ASN A 14 -3.16 13.33 -9.24
C ASN A 14 -4.10 12.31 -8.61
N VAL A 15 -4.67 12.66 -7.47
CA VAL A 15 -5.64 11.84 -6.74
C VAL A 15 -6.94 12.63 -6.67
N LYS A 16 -8.04 12.00 -7.06
CA LYS A 16 -9.37 12.52 -6.81
C LYS A 16 -10.12 11.52 -5.95
N HIS A 17 -10.44 11.92 -4.73
CA HIS A 17 -11.31 11.19 -3.81
C HIS A 17 -12.71 11.82 -3.85
N VAL A 18 -13.73 10.96 -3.91
CA VAL A 18 -15.14 11.35 -3.94
C VAL A 18 -15.91 10.46 -2.98
N TYR A 19 -16.56 11.08 -2.00
CA TYR A 19 -17.53 10.45 -1.12
C TYR A 19 -18.93 10.98 -1.44
N ASN A 20 -19.88 10.07 -1.64
CA ASN A 20 -21.28 10.39 -1.82
C ASN A 20 -22.07 9.88 -0.63
N ASN A 21 -22.76 10.75 0.09
CA ASN A 21 -23.63 10.31 1.18
C ASN A 21 -24.92 9.71 0.59
N THR A 22 -24.99 8.38 0.59
CA THR A 22 -26.17 7.63 0.13
C THR A 22 -27.12 7.26 1.27
N THR A 23 -26.87 7.71 2.50
CA THR A 23 -27.73 7.46 3.66
C THR A 23 -28.86 8.49 3.72
N GLY A 24 -29.91 8.20 4.50
CA GLY A 24 -31.02 9.11 4.74
C GLY A 24 -30.72 10.19 5.78
N GLU A 25 -29.59 10.11 6.48
CA GLU A 25 -29.15 11.06 7.51
C GLU A 25 -27.80 11.72 7.17
N GLU A 26 -27.42 12.71 7.96
CA GLU A 26 -26.09 13.32 7.87
C GLU A 26 -25.01 12.28 8.26
N VAL A 27 -23.85 12.36 7.60
CA VAL A 27 -22.66 11.56 7.95
C VAL A 27 -21.55 12.51 8.36
N GLU A 28 -20.99 12.29 9.54
CA GLU A 28 -19.80 13.01 9.99
C GLU A 28 -18.54 12.32 9.45
N ILE A 29 -17.60 13.09 8.89
CA ILE A 29 -16.38 12.58 8.27
C ILE A 29 -15.17 13.34 8.80
N TRP A 30 -14.18 12.60 9.28
CA TRP A 30 -12.83 13.09 9.57
C TRP A 30 -11.91 12.62 8.46
N PHE A 31 -11.51 13.53 7.57
CA PHE A 31 -10.68 13.24 6.41
C PHE A 31 -9.23 13.64 6.67
N SER A 32 -8.30 12.68 6.56
CA SER A 32 -6.86 12.91 6.66
C SER A 32 -6.33 13.52 5.38
N LEU A 33 -5.81 14.73 5.45
CA LEU A 33 -5.12 15.33 4.32
C LEU A 33 -3.73 14.70 4.14
N PRO A 34 -3.25 14.56 2.89
CA PRO A 34 -1.90 14.09 2.63
C PRO A 34 -0.87 15.00 3.30
N LYS A 35 0.18 14.41 3.89
CA LYS A 35 1.30 15.12 4.53
C LYS A 35 2.57 14.91 3.73
N GLU A 36 3.42 15.93 3.71
CA GLU A 36 4.77 15.88 3.13
C GLU A 36 5.62 14.79 3.80
N SER A 37 6.42 14.09 2.99
CA SER A 37 7.41 13.10 3.42
C SER A 37 8.49 12.92 2.34
N ASP A 38 9.57 12.23 2.66
CA ASP A 38 10.66 11.93 1.71
C ASP A 38 10.18 11.21 0.43
N SER A 39 9.04 10.50 0.49
CA SER A 39 8.45 9.78 -0.64
C SER A 39 7.29 10.51 -1.35
N GLN A 40 6.82 11.62 -0.78
CA GLN A 40 5.62 12.35 -1.21
C GLN A 40 5.83 13.85 -0.94
N GLN A 41 6.15 14.63 -1.98
CA GLN A 41 6.48 16.05 -1.86
C GLN A 41 5.60 16.95 -2.74
N ASN A 42 5.68 18.27 -2.55
CA ASN A 42 4.99 19.29 -3.37
C ASN A 42 3.47 19.07 -3.44
N ILE A 43 2.87 18.81 -2.28
CA ILE A 43 1.46 18.48 -2.17
C ILE A 43 0.61 19.73 -2.37
N ILE A 44 -0.31 19.68 -3.32
CA ILE A 44 -1.33 20.70 -3.55
C ILE A 44 -2.68 20.02 -3.48
N PHE A 45 -3.57 20.48 -2.60
CA PHE A 45 -4.90 19.88 -2.44
C PHE A 45 -6.01 20.92 -2.54
N THR A 46 -7.19 20.44 -2.94
CA THR A 46 -8.45 21.18 -2.93
C THR A 46 -9.55 20.30 -2.36
N THR A 47 -10.47 20.91 -1.62
CA THR A 47 -11.62 20.22 -1.01
C THR A 47 -12.89 20.96 -1.41
N LEU A 48 -13.93 20.21 -1.74
CA LEU A 48 -15.27 20.73 -2.01
C LEU A 48 -16.30 19.79 -1.36
N PRO A 49 -17.14 20.27 -0.41
CA PRO A 49 -17.19 21.63 0.13
C PRO A 49 -15.95 22.00 0.96
N ALA A 50 -15.90 23.24 1.45
CA ALA A 50 -14.94 23.63 2.48
C ALA A 50 -15.23 22.85 3.78
N PRO A 51 -14.21 22.50 4.58
CA PRO A 51 -14.42 21.77 5.83
C PRO A 51 -15.14 22.64 6.85
N ASP A 52 -15.94 21.99 7.69
CA ASP A 52 -16.59 22.62 8.84
C ASP A 52 -15.55 22.98 9.91
N GLU A 53 -14.60 22.08 10.17
CA GLU A 53 -13.50 22.29 11.11
C GLU A 53 -12.18 21.71 10.58
N LYS A 54 -11.06 22.24 11.08
CA LYS A 54 -9.71 21.78 10.74
C LYS A 54 -8.94 21.49 12.03
N ASP A 55 -8.33 20.32 12.11
CA ASP A 55 -7.46 19.91 13.22
C ASP A 55 -6.05 19.65 12.71
N GLU A 56 -5.16 20.60 13.01
CA GLU A 56 -3.73 20.47 12.74
C GLU A 56 -3.03 19.70 13.87
N HIS A 57 -1.99 18.96 13.52
CA HIS A 57 -1.16 18.23 14.47
C HIS A 57 0.30 18.42 14.11
N ALA A 58 1.16 18.64 15.11
CA ALA A 58 2.59 18.87 14.90
C ALA A 58 3.23 17.73 14.10
N PHE A 59 3.01 16.48 14.56
CA PHE A 59 3.68 15.30 14.01
C PHE A 59 2.86 14.54 12.96
N LEU A 60 1.53 14.71 12.95
CA LEU A 60 0.60 13.91 12.15
C LEU A 60 0.00 14.75 11.02
N ASN A 61 -0.94 14.14 10.29
CA ASN A 61 -1.70 14.79 9.24
C ASN A 61 -2.72 15.79 9.81
N THR A 62 -2.93 16.87 9.07
CA THR A 62 -4.10 17.72 9.26
C THR A 62 -5.35 16.93 8.93
N VAL A 63 -6.35 17.01 9.80
CA VAL A 63 -7.65 16.37 9.62
C VAL A 63 -8.69 17.45 9.33
N HIS A 64 -9.43 17.28 8.25
CA HIS A 64 -10.58 18.11 7.93
C HIS A 64 -11.86 17.38 8.36
N TYR A 65 -12.71 18.07 9.10
CA TYR A 65 -14.01 17.55 9.53
C TYR A 65 -15.14 18.09 8.63
N TYR A 66 -16.07 17.20 8.30
CA TYR A 66 -17.22 17.50 7.44
C TYR A 66 -18.50 16.89 8.00
N LYS A 67 -19.61 17.61 7.82
CA LYS A 67 -20.98 17.14 7.95
C LYS A 67 -21.62 17.05 6.58
N VAL A 68 -21.70 15.83 6.03
CA VAL A 68 -22.19 15.61 4.67
C VAL A 68 -23.66 15.22 4.72
N LYS A 69 -24.55 16.03 4.16
CA LYS A 69 -26.01 15.77 4.20
C LYS A 69 -26.42 14.68 3.20
N PRO A 70 -27.63 14.11 3.31
CA PRO A 70 -28.14 13.13 2.34
C PRO A 70 -28.03 13.63 0.89
N ASN A 71 -27.48 12.80 0.01
CA ASN A 71 -27.22 13.09 -1.40
C ASN A 71 -26.20 14.20 -1.69
N GLU A 72 -25.46 14.69 -0.69
CA GLU A 72 -24.31 15.56 -0.92
C GLU A 72 -23.05 14.76 -1.26
N GLU A 73 -22.17 15.41 -2.01
CA GLU A 73 -20.85 14.90 -2.41
C GLU A 73 -19.74 15.68 -1.68
N LEU A 74 -18.79 14.95 -1.12
CA LEU A 74 -17.49 15.45 -0.68
C LEU A 74 -16.42 15.01 -1.68
N THR A 75 -15.77 15.98 -2.32
CA THR A 75 -14.61 15.75 -3.18
C THR A 75 -13.35 16.30 -2.53
N VAL A 76 -12.31 15.47 -2.42
CA VAL A 76 -10.96 15.88 -2.05
C VAL A 76 -10.01 15.51 -3.18
N ALA A 77 -9.44 16.50 -3.85
CA ALA A 77 -8.48 16.31 -4.93
C ALA A 77 -7.10 16.80 -4.51
N TYR A 78 -6.04 16.07 -4.84
CA TYR A 78 -4.68 16.52 -4.58
C TYR A 78 -3.68 16.01 -5.60
N GLN A 79 -2.64 16.80 -5.82
CA GLN A 79 -1.49 16.51 -6.63
C GLN A 79 -0.27 16.38 -5.70
N PHE A 80 0.63 15.46 -6.01
CA PHE A 80 1.92 15.34 -5.31
C PHE A 80 2.99 14.74 -6.22
N ASP A 81 4.25 15.01 -5.91
CA ASP A 81 5.40 14.37 -6.52
C ASP A 81 5.82 13.15 -5.70
N GLY A 82 5.82 11.98 -6.36
CA GLY A 82 6.26 10.72 -5.75
C GLY A 82 7.75 10.48 -5.96
N TYR A 83 8.46 10.14 -4.89
CA TYR A 83 9.90 9.93 -4.88
C TYR A 83 10.27 8.49 -4.50
N GLU A 84 11.18 7.91 -5.25
CA GLU A 84 11.88 6.69 -4.85
C GLU A 84 12.84 7.09 -3.73
N VAL A 85 12.71 6.45 -2.57
CA VAL A 85 13.56 6.67 -1.40
C VAL A 85 14.42 5.45 -1.19
N SER A 86 15.70 5.62 -0.90
CA SER A 86 16.62 4.52 -0.62
C SER A 86 17.66 4.90 0.43
N LEU A 87 17.78 4.06 1.46
CA LEU A 87 18.86 4.09 2.43
C LEU A 87 20.16 3.68 1.73
N VAL A 88 21.13 4.59 1.71
CA VAL A 88 22.43 4.39 1.08
C VAL A 88 23.55 4.81 2.03
N GLU A 89 24.75 4.32 1.78
CA GLU A 89 25.93 4.84 2.47
C GLU A 89 26.12 6.32 2.13
N GLY A 90 26.33 7.14 3.15
CA GLY A 90 26.43 8.59 2.99
C GLY A 90 26.62 9.29 4.32
N GLN A 91 26.92 10.59 4.29
CA GLN A 91 27.07 11.37 5.51
C GLN A 91 25.72 11.61 6.17
N ALA A 92 25.63 11.27 7.45
CA ALA A 92 24.49 11.61 8.29
C ALA A 92 24.41 13.13 8.46
N ASN A 93 23.20 13.64 8.64
CA ASN A 93 22.93 15.03 8.89
C ASN A 93 22.44 15.23 10.32
N ASP A 94 23.33 15.71 11.21
CA ASP A 94 23.07 15.89 12.65
C ASP A 94 21.90 16.82 12.99
N THR A 95 21.38 17.58 12.01
CA THR A 95 20.16 18.38 12.18
C THR A 95 18.88 17.54 12.17
N ILE A 96 18.93 16.31 11.65
CA ILE A 96 17.81 15.38 11.58
C ILE A 96 17.70 14.63 12.92
N ARG A 97 16.88 15.17 13.81
CA ARG A 97 16.58 14.59 15.13
C ARG A 97 15.12 14.89 15.51
N LEU A 98 14.50 13.98 16.24
CA LEU A 98 13.18 14.21 16.83
C LEU A 98 13.32 15.11 18.07
N THR A 99 12.29 15.89 18.36
CA THR A 99 12.14 16.50 19.69
C THR A 99 11.83 15.42 20.73
N ASP A 100 12.03 15.70 22.01
CA ASP A 100 11.70 14.75 23.07
C ASP A 100 10.19 14.38 23.06
N GLU A 101 9.33 15.36 22.82
CA GLU A 101 7.87 15.15 22.70
C GLU A 101 7.53 14.24 21.51
N GLU A 102 8.12 14.49 20.34
CA GLU A 102 7.88 13.68 19.15
C GLU A 102 8.43 12.25 19.32
N LYS A 103 9.60 12.12 19.96
CA LYS A 103 10.21 10.84 20.28
C LYS A 103 9.32 10.04 21.24
N GLU A 104 8.85 10.64 22.33
CA GLU A 104 7.94 10.00 23.28
C GLU A 104 6.63 9.59 22.58
N TYR A 105 6.09 10.46 21.71
CA TYR A 105 4.89 10.18 20.93
C TYR A 105 5.06 8.91 20.09
N TYR A 106 6.18 8.76 19.36
CA TYR A 106 6.44 7.59 18.51
C TYR A 106 7.03 6.38 19.24
N LEU A 107 7.19 6.45 20.56
CA LEU A 107 7.53 5.33 21.44
C LEU A 107 6.33 4.78 22.23
N ARG A 108 5.22 5.52 22.26
CA ARG A 108 4.05 5.13 23.05
C ARG A 108 3.41 3.81 22.62
N SER A 109 2.79 3.13 23.58
CA SER A 109 1.93 1.97 23.37
C SER A 109 0.57 2.39 22.78
N THR A 110 0.01 1.59 21.86
CA THR A 110 -1.36 1.77 21.34
C THR A 110 -2.06 0.42 21.21
N PRO A 111 -3.40 0.35 21.08
CA PRO A 111 -4.11 -0.93 20.94
C PRO A 111 -3.64 -1.81 19.76
N LEU A 112 -3.20 -1.21 18.65
CA LEU A 112 -2.69 -1.95 17.50
C LEU A 112 -1.18 -2.23 17.60
N THR A 113 -0.43 -1.35 18.28
CA THR A 113 1.03 -1.42 18.44
C THR A 113 1.43 -1.36 19.92
N PRO A 114 1.08 -2.40 20.71
CA PRO A 114 1.39 -2.46 22.13
C PRO A 114 2.90 -2.47 22.38
N VAL A 115 3.30 -1.95 23.55
CA VAL A 115 4.67 -2.01 24.06
C VAL A 115 4.61 -2.59 25.46
N ASP A 116 5.23 -3.75 25.65
CA ASP A 116 5.22 -4.51 26.90
C ASP A 116 6.47 -5.39 27.04
N GLU A 117 6.59 -6.03 28.21
CA GLU A 117 7.75 -6.86 28.56
C GLU A 117 7.87 -8.12 27.67
N GLU A 118 6.76 -8.72 27.24
CA GLU A 118 6.80 -9.92 26.39
C GLU A 118 7.40 -9.61 25.03
N LEU A 119 6.92 -8.54 24.39
CA LEU A 119 7.44 -8.04 23.11
C LEU A 119 8.89 -7.57 23.23
N LEU A 120 9.26 -6.94 24.34
CA LEU A 120 10.64 -6.53 24.63
C LEU A 120 11.59 -7.73 24.71
N GLN A 121 11.22 -8.78 25.45
CA GLN A 121 12.08 -9.96 25.61
C GLN A 121 12.26 -10.72 24.29
N GLU A 122 11.20 -10.83 23.48
CA GLU A 122 11.32 -11.40 22.13
C GLU A 122 12.22 -10.56 21.23
N ALA A 123 12.01 -9.24 21.22
CA ALA A 123 12.82 -8.32 20.43
C ALA A 123 14.30 -8.42 20.83
N LYS A 124 14.62 -8.45 22.14
CA LYS A 124 15.98 -8.68 22.66
C LYS A 124 16.58 -10.01 22.20
N GLY A 125 15.79 -11.08 22.23
CA GLY A 125 16.18 -12.40 21.74
C GLY A 125 16.48 -12.43 20.24
N ILE A 126 15.74 -11.65 19.43
CA ILE A 126 15.94 -11.53 17.99
C ILE A 126 17.20 -10.72 17.66
N ILE A 127 17.44 -9.60 18.33
CA ILE A 127 18.60 -8.74 18.03
C ILE A 127 19.93 -9.32 18.54
N GLN A 128 19.89 -10.18 19.56
CA GLN A 128 21.05 -10.86 20.13
C GLN A 128 22.19 -9.91 20.55
N GLY A 129 21.82 -8.81 21.22
CA GLY A 129 22.79 -7.82 21.72
C GLY A 129 23.27 -6.79 20.68
N GLU A 130 22.72 -6.79 19.47
CA GLU A 130 22.96 -5.72 18.47
C GLU A 130 22.68 -4.34 19.04
N GLN A 131 23.54 -3.36 18.70
CA GLN A 131 23.42 -1.98 19.17
C GLN A 131 23.19 -0.98 18.03
N ASP A 132 23.54 -1.34 16.79
CA ASP A 132 23.27 -0.48 15.64
C ASP A 132 21.77 -0.53 15.30
N VAL A 133 21.09 0.63 15.35
CA VAL A 133 19.62 0.73 15.17
C VAL A 133 19.17 0.19 13.82
N ILE A 134 19.97 0.38 12.75
CA ILE A 134 19.66 -0.12 11.42
C ILE A 134 19.79 -1.64 11.40
N GLU A 135 20.86 -2.21 11.97
CA GLU A 135 21.03 -3.66 12.07
C GLU A 135 19.99 -4.32 12.99
N MET A 136 19.65 -3.70 14.13
CA MET A 136 18.56 -4.14 15.01
C MET A 136 17.26 -4.24 14.21
N SER A 137 16.90 -3.16 13.52
CA SER A 137 15.70 -3.09 12.68
C SER A 137 15.73 -4.11 11.55
N ARG A 138 16.90 -4.35 10.93
CA ARG A 138 17.05 -5.37 9.88
C ARG A 138 16.91 -6.79 10.40
N LYS A 139 17.41 -7.09 11.61
CA LYS A 139 17.21 -8.37 12.28
C LYS A 139 15.73 -8.62 12.57
N LEU A 140 15.02 -7.61 13.09
CA LEU A 140 13.56 -7.68 13.29
C LEU A 140 12.82 -7.91 11.97
N TYR A 141 13.15 -7.15 10.92
CA TYR A 141 12.60 -7.31 9.58
C TYR A 141 12.76 -8.75 9.06
N ASN A 142 13.98 -9.27 9.12
CA ASN A 142 14.29 -10.62 8.66
C ASN A 142 13.55 -11.69 9.48
N TYR A 143 13.49 -11.53 10.80
CA TYR A 143 12.78 -12.45 11.68
C TYR A 143 11.29 -12.51 11.34
N ILE A 144 10.61 -11.35 11.25
CA ILE A 144 9.18 -11.30 10.91
C ILE A 144 8.97 -11.90 9.52
N LEU A 145 9.80 -11.47 8.56
CA LEU A 145 9.72 -11.96 7.19
C LEU A 145 9.86 -13.49 7.14
N GLN A 146 10.73 -14.12 7.94
CA GLN A 146 10.93 -15.56 7.94
C GLN A 146 9.83 -16.35 8.65
N ASN A 147 9.23 -15.80 9.71
CA ASN A 147 8.36 -16.54 10.61
C ASN A 147 6.85 -16.29 10.40
N TYR A 148 6.48 -15.25 9.66
CA TYR A 148 5.09 -14.80 9.52
C TYR A 148 4.60 -14.84 8.07
N HIS A 149 3.29 -15.02 7.89
CA HIS A 149 2.67 -15.31 6.59
C HIS A 149 1.55 -14.34 6.23
N TYR A 150 1.58 -13.85 4.98
CA TYR A 150 0.53 -12.97 4.47
C TYR A 150 -0.80 -13.72 4.27
N SER A 151 -1.85 -13.29 4.96
CA SER A 151 -3.19 -13.87 4.94
C SER A 151 -4.24 -12.80 5.16
N LEU A 152 -5.31 -12.81 4.36
CA LEU A 152 -6.51 -11.99 4.60
C LEU A 152 -7.52 -12.70 5.52
N LYS A 153 -7.18 -13.89 6.02
CA LYS A 153 -8.02 -14.71 6.89
C LYS A 153 -7.47 -14.68 8.31
N PHE A 154 -7.94 -13.74 9.11
CA PHE A 154 -7.69 -13.63 10.54
C PHE A 154 -8.90 -12.94 11.21
N LYS A 155 -9.07 -13.13 12.51
CA LYS A 155 -10.28 -12.70 13.25
C LYS A 155 -10.10 -11.40 14.04
N GLU A 156 -8.87 -11.09 14.44
CA GLU A 156 -8.54 -9.99 15.35
C GLU A 156 -7.36 -9.19 14.78
N ARG A 157 -7.26 -7.91 15.12
CA ARG A 157 -6.18 -7.01 14.66
C ARG A 157 -5.25 -6.61 15.79
N GLY A 158 -3.99 -6.36 15.43
CA GLY A 158 -2.95 -5.82 16.32
C GLY A 158 -1.78 -6.78 16.53
N ALA A 159 -0.65 -6.22 16.97
CA ALA A 159 0.61 -6.93 17.09
C ALA A 159 0.51 -8.22 17.94
N HIS A 160 -0.21 -8.20 19.06
CA HIS A 160 -0.40 -9.39 19.90
C HIS A 160 -1.08 -10.54 19.15
N ASN A 161 -2.19 -10.27 18.45
CA ASN A 161 -2.87 -11.32 17.71
C ASN A 161 -2.01 -11.81 16.55
N PHE A 162 -1.31 -10.91 15.85
CA PHE A 162 -0.43 -11.33 14.76
C PHE A 162 0.73 -12.19 15.25
N ARG A 163 1.35 -11.82 16.38
CA ARG A 163 2.38 -12.59 17.08
C ARG A 163 1.94 -14.05 17.32
N GLN A 164 0.74 -14.24 17.85
CA GLN A 164 0.20 -15.57 18.14
C GLN A 164 -0.20 -16.35 16.89
N SER A 165 -0.95 -15.71 15.98
CA SER A 165 -1.54 -16.37 14.81
C SER A 165 -0.56 -16.61 13.66
N LYS A 166 0.51 -15.81 13.60
CA LYS A 166 1.52 -15.75 12.51
C LYS A 166 0.94 -15.52 11.11
N LYS A 167 -0.30 -15.05 11.02
CA LYS A 167 -1.06 -14.86 9.78
C LYS A 167 -1.82 -13.53 9.82
N GLY A 168 -1.51 -12.64 8.88
CA GLY A 168 -2.03 -11.27 8.90
C GLY A 168 -1.87 -10.55 7.56
N ASP A 169 -2.49 -9.38 7.43
CA ASP A 169 -2.36 -8.49 6.28
C ASP A 169 -1.25 -7.45 6.48
N CYS A 170 -1.15 -6.47 5.58
CA CYS A 170 -0.09 -5.47 5.60
C CYS A 170 -0.04 -4.64 6.89
N GLY A 171 -1.19 -4.34 7.49
CA GLY A 171 -1.27 -3.68 8.79
C GLY A 171 -0.62 -4.52 9.88
N GLU A 172 -0.96 -5.80 9.97
CA GLU A 172 -0.43 -6.69 11.02
C GLU A 172 1.11 -6.81 10.98
N PHE A 173 1.70 -6.88 9.77
CA PHE A 173 3.15 -6.88 9.60
C PHE A 173 3.79 -5.58 10.09
N ALA A 174 3.22 -4.43 9.73
CA ALA A 174 3.68 -3.12 10.18
C ALA A 174 3.57 -2.99 11.71
N PHE A 175 2.43 -3.41 12.28
CA PHE A 175 2.17 -3.25 13.71
C PHE A 175 3.12 -4.05 14.59
N LEU A 176 3.41 -5.29 14.22
CA LEU A 176 4.36 -6.11 14.99
C LEU A 176 5.79 -5.57 14.90
N PHE A 177 6.21 -5.10 13.72
CA PHE A 177 7.52 -4.47 13.56
C PHE A 177 7.65 -3.21 14.41
N ILE A 178 6.65 -2.32 14.36
CA ILE A 178 6.59 -1.10 15.17
C ILE A 178 6.65 -1.47 16.66
N SER A 179 5.90 -2.47 17.10
CA SER A 179 5.85 -2.87 18.51
C SER A 179 7.21 -3.37 19.01
N TYR A 180 7.94 -4.16 18.21
CA TYR A 180 9.30 -4.55 18.54
C TYR A 180 10.27 -3.36 18.55
N CYS A 181 10.20 -2.47 17.55
CA CYS A 181 11.04 -1.26 17.49
C CYS A 181 10.81 -0.37 18.71
N ARG A 182 9.55 -0.03 19.03
CA ARG A 182 9.20 0.81 20.18
C ARG A 182 9.64 0.20 21.50
N SER A 183 9.47 -1.12 21.65
CA SER A 183 9.95 -1.85 22.85
C SER A 183 11.46 -1.71 23.04
N LEU A 184 12.23 -1.66 21.95
CA LEU A 184 13.68 -1.44 21.98
C LEU A 184 14.09 0.04 22.07
N GLY A 185 13.13 0.97 22.23
CA GLY A 185 13.40 2.40 22.27
C GLY A 185 13.67 3.05 20.90
N ILE A 186 13.30 2.37 19.81
CA ILE A 186 13.41 2.88 18.44
C ILE A 186 12.07 3.53 18.03
N PRO A 187 12.01 4.87 17.85
CA PRO A 187 10.79 5.54 17.42
C PRO A 187 10.34 4.98 16.07
N SER A 188 9.08 4.60 15.98
CA SER A 188 8.52 4.01 14.77
C SER A 188 7.05 4.34 14.61
N ARG A 189 6.59 4.39 13.37
CA ARG A 189 5.22 4.80 13.02
C ARG A 189 4.66 3.95 11.90
N ALA A 190 3.34 3.77 11.91
CA ALA A 190 2.64 3.21 10.77
C ALA A 190 2.45 4.28 9.72
N THR A 191 2.57 3.91 8.46
CA THR A 191 2.20 4.77 7.34
C THR A 191 1.07 4.08 6.60
N ILE A 192 -0.07 4.76 6.56
CA ILE A 192 -1.33 4.23 6.08
C ILE A 192 -1.66 4.94 4.78
N GLY A 193 -1.95 4.17 3.75
CA GLY A 193 -1.92 4.69 2.40
C GLY A 193 -2.45 3.71 1.39
N ALA A 194 -1.91 3.81 0.19
CA ALA A 194 -2.27 2.93 -0.91
C ALA A 194 -1.30 3.03 -2.09
N TRP A 195 -1.48 2.15 -3.07
CA TRP A 195 -0.73 2.20 -4.33
C TRP A 195 -1.22 3.33 -5.25
N ALA A 196 -0.28 4.11 -5.78
CA ALA A 196 -0.54 5.27 -6.65
C ALA A 196 -0.85 4.85 -8.10
N THR A 197 -1.81 3.94 -8.30
CA THR A 197 -2.15 3.41 -9.64
C THR A 197 -3.64 3.13 -9.79
N GLY A 198 -4.30 3.78 -10.75
CA GLY A 198 -5.69 3.48 -11.11
C GLY A 198 -6.65 3.56 -9.92
N ASN A 199 -7.38 2.47 -9.67
CA ASN A 199 -8.19 2.34 -8.47
C ASN A 199 -7.26 2.02 -7.29
N THR A 200 -7.13 2.97 -6.38
CA THR A 200 -6.18 2.93 -5.26
C THR A 200 -6.46 1.72 -4.37
N GLN A 201 -5.48 0.82 -4.26
CA GLN A 201 -5.54 -0.34 -3.37
C GLN A 201 -4.88 0.02 -2.04
N ALA A 202 -5.69 0.02 -0.98
CA ALA A 202 -5.25 0.31 0.38
C ALA A 202 -4.04 -0.55 0.78
N HIS A 203 -3.09 0.08 1.45
CA HIS A 203 -1.86 -0.54 1.92
C HIS A 203 -1.39 0.13 3.20
N ALA A 204 -0.66 -0.61 4.02
CA ALA A 204 0.04 -0.04 5.16
C ALA A 204 1.46 -0.61 5.23
N TRP A 205 2.37 0.23 5.67
CA TRP A 205 3.75 -0.13 5.96
C TRP A 205 4.18 0.59 7.24
N CYS A 206 5.45 0.53 7.55
CA CYS A 206 6.00 1.19 8.72
C CYS A 206 7.28 1.95 8.37
N GLU A 207 7.60 2.94 9.19
CA GLU A 207 8.86 3.65 9.18
C GLU A 207 9.46 3.59 10.58
N PHE A 208 10.79 3.49 10.66
CA PHE A 208 11.52 3.69 11.91
C PHE A 208 12.45 4.90 11.77
N PHE A 209 12.63 5.64 12.85
CA PHE A 209 13.50 6.81 12.85
C PHE A 209 14.92 6.43 13.23
N TYR A 210 15.89 6.96 12.49
CA TYR A 210 17.29 6.91 12.85
C TYR A 210 17.89 8.31 12.81
N GLU A 211 18.49 8.74 13.92
CA GLU A 211 19.08 10.07 14.06
C GLU A 211 20.18 10.29 13.02
N GLY A 212 20.20 11.47 12.41
CA GLY A 212 21.10 11.76 11.30
C GLY A 212 20.60 11.28 9.93
N VAL A 213 19.57 10.45 9.87
CA VAL A 213 19.05 9.87 8.61
C VAL A 213 17.59 10.21 8.35
N GLY A 214 16.73 10.11 9.36
CA GLY A 214 15.30 10.38 9.23
C GLY A 214 14.42 9.13 9.31
N TRP A 215 13.26 9.18 8.65
CA TRP A 215 12.26 8.12 8.66
C TRP A 215 12.55 7.08 7.58
N ILE A 216 13.09 5.93 7.99
CA ILE A 216 13.50 4.85 7.09
C ILE A 216 12.31 3.92 6.82
N PRO A 217 11.87 3.75 5.55
CA PRO A 217 10.70 2.96 5.22
C PRO A 217 10.96 1.45 5.26
N VAL A 218 9.98 0.68 5.73
CA VAL A 218 10.02 -0.78 5.81
C VAL A 218 8.67 -1.37 5.42
N ASP A 219 8.66 -2.32 4.49
CA ASP A 219 7.45 -3.03 4.03
C ASP A 219 7.63 -4.55 3.99
N ILE A 220 7.51 -5.17 5.16
CA ILE A 220 7.65 -6.62 5.32
C ILE A 220 6.55 -7.37 4.56
N SER A 221 5.36 -6.77 4.45
CA SER A 221 4.20 -7.41 3.85
C SER A 221 4.38 -7.62 2.34
N SER A 222 4.91 -6.62 1.64
CA SER A 222 5.24 -6.73 0.21
C SER A 222 6.31 -7.80 -0.02
N ALA A 223 7.35 -7.86 0.81
CA ALA A 223 8.37 -8.91 0.76
C ALA A 223 7.80 -10.30 1.08
N ALA A 224 6.85 -10.41 2.02
CA ALA A 224 6.20 -11.66 2.38
C ALA A 224 5.32 -12.19 1.23
N ILE A 225 4.59 -11.32 0.52
CA ILE A 225 3.78 -11.68 -0.65
C ILE A 225 4.63 -12.26 -1.78
N LEU A 226 5.89 -11.85 -1.92
CA LEU A 226 6.81 -12.41 -2.94
C LEU A 226 7.06 -13.92 -2.75
N ARG A 227 6.77 -14.49 -1.57
CA ARG A 227 6.80 -15.96 -1.35
C ARG A 227 5.57 -16.70 -1.88
N GLN A 228 4.53 -15.99 -2.31
CA GLN A 228 3.28 -16.54 -2.83
C GLN A 228 3.21 -16.29 -4.35
N PRO A 229 3.57 -17.28 -5.20
CA PRO A 229 3.79 -17.06 -6.64
C PRO A 229 2.65 -16.35 -7.36
N PHE A 230 1.40 -16.79 -7.14
CA PHE A 230 0.22 -16.22 -7.79
C PHE A 230 -0.06 -14.76 -7.38
N ARG A 231 0.06 -14.45 -6.08
CA ARG A 231 -0.15 -13.07 -5.59
C ARG A 231 1.00 -12.14 -5.97
N SER A 232 2.23 -12.64 -5.85
CA SER A 232 3.46 -11.96 -6.27
C SER A 232 3.36 -11.50 -7.73
N PHE A 233 2.91 -12.37 -8.63
CA PHE A 233 2.70 -12.02 -10.03
C PHE A 233 1.74 -10.83 -10.21
N GLY A 234 0.61 -10.84 -9.50
CA GLY A 234 -0.38 -9.75 -9.53
C GLY A 234 0.18 -8.41 -9.05
N LEU A 235 0.87 -8.39 -7.90
CA LEU A 235 1.43 -7.15 -7.34
C LEU A 235 2.56 -6.59 -8.20
N VAL A 236 3.51 -7.45 -8.63
CA VAL A 236 4.64 -6.98 -9.43
C VAL A 236 4.17 -6.47 -10.80
N SER A 237 3.18 -7.12 -11.41
CA SER A 237 2.66 -6.68 -12.72
C SER A 237 1.83 -5.41 -12.65
N SER A 238 1.04 -5.25 -11.58
CA SER A 238 0.10 -4.13 -11.44
C SER A 238 0.77 -2.87 -10.88
N TYR A 239 1.67 -3.04 -9.91
CA TYR A 239 2.24 -1.92 -9.14
C TYR A 239 3.74 -1.72 -9.34
N GLY A 240 4.43 -2.71 -9.93
CA GLY A 240 5.88 -2.63 -10.14
C GLY A 240 6.67 -2.62 -8.84
N ILE A 241 6.24 -3.41 -7.83
CA ILE A 241 6.93 -3.57 -6.56
C ILE A 241 8.33 -4.17 -6.75
N TYR A 242 9.24 -3.90 -5.81
CA TYR A 242 10.56 -4.54 -5.85
C TYR A 242 10.46 -6.07 -5.78
N THR A 243 11.21 -6.76 -6.65
CA THR A 243 11.26 -8.24 -6.69
C THR A 243 12.30 -8.85 -5.74
N LYS A 244 13.25 -8.03 -5.27
CA LYS A 244 14.22 -8.39 -4.23
C LYS A 244 13.63 -8.06 -2.87
N LYS A 245 13.60 -9.04 -1.96
CA LYS A 245 12.98 -8.87 -0.63
C LYS A 245 13.74 -7.87 0.22
N GLU A 246 15.05 -7.77 0.03
CA GLU A 246 15.95 -6.91 0.79
C GLU A 246 15.67 -5.43 0.52
N LYS A 247 15.16 -5.10 -0.68
CA LYS A 247 14.77 -3.73 -1.04
C LYS A 247 13.55 -3.21 -0.29
N HIS A 248 12.76 -4.08 0.36
CA HIS A 248 11.65 -3.65 1.19
C HIS A 248 12.09 -3.26 2.61
N PHE A 249 13.40 -3.21 2.87
CA PHE A 249 13.98 -2.62 4.07
C PHE A 249 14.82 -1.40 3.66
N GLY A 250 14.40 -0.22 4.10
CA GLY A 250 15.06 1.04 3.80
C GLY A 250 14.91 1.52 2.37
N SER A 251 13.94 1.04 1.59
CA SER A 251 13.62 1.65 0.30
C SER A 251 12.13 1.63 -0.01
N MET A 252 11.70 2.56 -0.84
CA MET A 252 10.32 2.79 -1.24
C MET A 252 10.26 3.18 -2.72
N GLU A 253 9.35 2.59 -3.49
CA GLU A 253 9.34 2.73 -4.96
C GLU A 253 8.87 4.11 -5.48
N GLY A 254 8.38 5.01 -4.61
CA GLY A 254 7.77 6.28 -5.03
C GLY A 254 6.44 6.14 -5.77
N LYS A 255 5.75 5.00 -5.58
CA LYS A 255 4.46 4.67 -6.20
C LYS A 255 3.36 4.45 -5.16
N ARG A 256 3.46 5.16 -4.03
CA ARG A 256 2.51 5.05 -2.93
C ARG A 256 1.99 6.43 -2.55
N ILE A 257 0.80 6.42 -1.99
CA ILE A 257 0.11 7.58 -1.46
C ILE A 257 0.08 7.42 0.04
N VAL A 258 0.48 8.45 0.77
CA VAL A 258 0.34 8.50 2.23
C VAL A 258 -0.95 9.24 2.56
N PHE A 259 -1.92 8.52 3.13
CA PHE A 259 -3.17 9.10 3.60
C PHE A 259 -3.03 9.61 5.03
N SER A 260 -2.51 8.78 5.92
CA SER A 260 -2.30 9.14 7.32
C SER A 260 -1.06 8.50 7.90
N ILE A 261 -0.47 9.20 8.85
CA ILE A 261 0.63 8.72 9.68
C ILE A 261 0.07 8.31 11.03
N ASP A 262 0.58 7.19 11.52
CA ASP A 262 0.23 6.54 12.78
C ASP A 262 -1.16 5.89 12.83
N THR A 263 -1.32 4.91 13.72
CA THR A 263 -2.57 4.13 13.81
C THR A 263 -3.61 4.75 14.73
N HIS A 264 -3.23 5.74 15.53
CA HIS A 264 -4.03 6.26 16.64
C HIS A 264 -4.09 7.78 16.57
N ARG A 265 -5.16 8.31 15.95
CA ARG A 265 -5.40 9.75 15.79
C ARG A 265 -6.60 10.17 16.61
N LEU A 266 -6.39 11.00 17.65
CA LEU A 266 -7.51 11.63 18.36
C LEU A 266 -8.30 12.52 17.41
N LEU A 267 -9.62 12.33 17.40
CA LEU A 267 -10.51 13.05 16.49
C LEU A 267 -10.98 14.37 17.11
N ARG A 268 -11.03 15.41 16.27
CA ARG A 268 -11.60 16.73 16.58
C ARG A 268 -12.56 17.15 15.47
N PRO A 269 -13.82 17.51 15.77
CA PRO A 269 -14.47 17.37 17.09
C PRO A 269 -14.46 15.91 17.58
N SER A 270 -14.57 15.72 18.90
CA SER A 270 -14.44 14.40 19.51
C SER A 270 -15.51 13.43 19.01
N TYR A 271 -15.07 12.22 18.68
CA TYR A 271 -15.98 11.17 18.23
C TYR A 271 -16.84 10.69 19.40
N ILE A 272 -18.15 10.81 19.25
CA ILE A 272 -19.13 10.32 20.24
C ILE A 272 -19.71 9.01 19.72
N ASN A 273 -19.39 7.92 20.40
CA ASN A 273 -19.87 6.58 20.05
C ASN A 273 -21.39 6.53 20.05
N ASN A 274 -21.94 5.81 19.08
CA ASN A 274 -23.34 5.44 19.07
C ASN A 274 -23.47 3.92 18.96
N THR A 275 -24.46 3.35 19.64
CA THR A 275 -24.78 1.92 19.54
C THR A 275 -25.97 1.70 18.60
N ASN A 276 -26.21 2.63 17.68
CA ASN A 276 -27.36 2.63 16.79
C ASN A 276 -27.07 1.80 15.53
N TYR A 277 -26.87 0.51 15.71
CA TYR A 277 -26.66 -0.47 14.65
C TYR A 277 -27.32 -1.80 15.01
N ASP A 278 -27.59 -2.63 14.00
CA ASP A 278 -28.23 -3.92 14.21
C ASP A 278 -27.37 -4.86 15.07
N SER A 279 -28.02 -5.77 15.82
CA SER A 279 -27.31 -6.74 16.67
C SER A 279 -26.30 -7.62 15.90
N ASN A 280 -26.51 -7.78 14.60
CA ASN A 280 -25.66 -8.56 13.70
C ASN A 280 -24.62 -7.70 12.95
N TYR A 281 -24.49 -6.41 13.29
CA TYR A 281 -23.52 -5.52 12.64
C TYR A 281 -22.09 -6.04 12.85
N PRO A 282 -21.23 -6.03 11.82
CA PRO A 282 -19.86 -6.51 11.94
C PRO A 282 -19.08 -5.72 12.99
N ARG A 283 -18.51 -6.44 13.96
CA ARG A 283 -17.59 -5.87 14.95
C ARG A 283 -16.23 -6.53 14.82
N TYR A 284 -15.19 -5.72 14.93
CA TYR A 284 -13.80 -6.15 14.78
C TYR A 284 -13.11 -6.10 16.13
N LYS A 285 -12.41 -7.18 16.49
CA LYS A 285 -11.63 -7.22 17.72
C LYS A 285 -10.27 -6.56 17.50
N ILE A 286 -9.96 -5.56 18.33
CA ILE A 286 -8.70 -4.81 18.33
C ILE A 286 -8.19 -4.78 19.76
N GLY A 287 -7.13 -5.56 20.05
CA GLY A 287 -6.73 -5.82 21.43
C GLY A 287 -7.90 -6.39 22.24
N ASP A 288 -8.22 -5.75 23.36
CA ASP A 288 -9.33 -6.12 24.25
C ASP A 288 -10.66 -5.46 23.91
N HIS A 289 -10.71 -4.67 22.84
CA HIS A 289 -11.89 -3.90 22.45
C HIS A 289 -12.59 -4.51 21.24
N MET A 290 -13.91 -4.40 21.22
CA MET A 290 -14.73 -4.67 20.05
C MET A 290 -15.14 -3.35 19.42
N LEU A 291 -14.90 -3.19 18.12
CA LEU A 291 -15.16 -1.96 17.38
C LEU A 291 -16.20 -2.19 16.28
N ALA A 292 -17.33 -1.51 16.37
CA ALA A 292 -18.27 -1.31 15.25
C ALA A 292 -17.84 -0.09 14.43
N TRP A 293 -17.03 -0.32 13.39
CA TRP A 293 -16.54 0.78 12.53
C TRP A 293 -17.71 1.58 11.94
N GLY A 294 -17.60 2.91 11.95
CA GLY A 294 -18.67 3.80 11.51
C GLY A 294 -19.67 4.20 12.62
N HIS A 295 -19.56 3.60 13.81
CA HIS A 295 -20.43 3.88 14.95
C HIS A 295 -19.66 4.06 16.27
N GLU A 296 -18.52 3.40 16.40
CA GLU A 296 -17.65 3.44 17.57
C GLU A 296 -16.25 3.92 17.18
N ALA A 297 -15.57 4.59 18.10
CA ALA A 297 -14.15 4.87 18.15
C ALA A 297 -13.60 4.41 19.52
N ILE A 298 -12.31 4.07 19.58
CA ILE A 298 -11.65 3.70 20.84
C ILE A 298 -11.02 4.96 21.43
N ASP A 299 -11.46 5.37 22.61
CA ASP A 299 -10.98 6.57 23.31
C ASP A 299 -11.04 7.85 22.45
N GLY A 300 -12.07 7.95 21.59
CA GLY A 300 -12.26 9.09 20.68
C GLY A 300 -11.25 9.13 19.52
N THR A 301 -10.55 8.03 19.25
CA THR A 301 -9.51 7.97 18.22
C THR A 301 -9.95 7.21 16.97
N ALA A 302 -9.54 7.75 15.81
CA ALA A 302 -9.56 7.02 14.55
C ALA A 302 -8.44 6.00 14.53
N LEU A 303 -8.83 4.73 14.58
CA LEU A 303 -7.92 3.63 14.34
C LEU A 303 -7.76 3.40 12.85
N TYR A 304 -6.52 3.43 12.37
CA TYR A 304 -6.16 3.01 11.01
C TYR A 304 -6.95 3.78 9.91
N MET A 305 -6.79 5.10 9.86
CA MET A 305 -7.58 6.01 9.01
C MET A 305 -7.22 5.90 7.50
N GLN A 306 -8.20 5.61 6.62
CA GLN A 306 -7.95 5.34 5.19
C GLN A 306 -9.00 5.91 4.22
N PRO A 307 -8.78 7.07 3.58
CA PRO A 307 -8.13 8.25 4.13
C PRO A 307 -8.98 8.96 5.19
N MET A 308 -10.17 8.43 5.51
CA MET A 308 -11.11 9.07 6.40
C MET A 308 -11.67 8.10 7.45
N TYR A 309 -12.23 8.68 8.50
CA TYR A 309 -13.02 8.01 9.52
C TYR A 309 -14.43 8.58 9.47
N VAL A 310 -15.46 7.74 9.61
CA VAL A 310 -16.86 8.18 9.45
C VAL A 310 -17.69 7.84 10.67
N LYS A 311 -18.79 8.58 10.82
CA LYS A 311 -19.85 8.29 11.78
C LYS A 311 -21.20 8.33 11.08
N PHE A 312 -21.87 7.19 11.07
CA PHE A 312 -23.25 7.07 10.63
C PHE A 312 -24.19 7.35 11.80
N HIS A 313 -25.19 8.18 11.57
CA HIS A 313 -26.29 8.40 12.51
C HIS A 313 -27.43 7.41 12.29
N GLU A 314 -27.69 7.07 11.03
CA GLU A 314 -28.64 6.04 10.63
C GLU A 314 -28.10 4.62 10.92
N LYS A 315 -29.01 3.66 11.09
CA LYS A 315 -28.69 2.24 11.14
C LYS A 315 -28.26 1.74 9.76
N VAL A 316 -26.96 1.56 9.56
CA VAL A 316 -26.42 0.99 8.33
C VAL A 316 -26.19 -0.51 8.51
N ASN A 317 -26.90 -1.34 7.75
CA ASN A 317 -26.80 -2.81 7.92
C ASN A 317 -25.47 -3.39 7.43
N LYS A 318 -24.88 -2.78 6.40
CA LYS A 318 -23.59 -3.19 5.85
C LYS A 318 -22.89 -2.01 5.20
N VAL A 319 -21.66 -1.76 5.64
CA VAL A 319 -20.79 -0.77 5.02
C VAL A 319 -19.88 -1.46 4.01
N THR A 320 -19.96 -1.03 2.75
CA THR A 320 -18.99 -1.38 1.71
C THR A 320 -17.84 -0.39 1.74
N VAL A 321 -16.68 -0.73 1.15
CA VAL A 321 -15.57 0.23 1.01
C VAL A 321 -16.04 1.52 0.33
N LYS A 322 -16.83 1.41 -0.74
CA LYS A 322 -17.37 2.56 -1.47
C LYS A 322 -18.30 3.42 -0.61
N SER A 323 -19.25 2.81 0.11
CA SER A 323 -20.21 3.56 0.93
C SER A 323 -19.61 4.07 2.24
N GLY A 324 -18.54 3.45 2.72
CA GLY A 324 -17.85 3.82 3.96
C GLY A 324 -16.75 4.84 3.75
N LEU A 325 -15.93 4.63 2.72
CA LEU A 325 -14.71 5.40 2.50
C LEU A 325 -14.77 6.23 1.22
N GLY A 326 -15.73 6.01 0.33
CA GLY A 326 -15.82 6.69 -0.96
C GLY A 326 -15.10 5.95 -2.07
N GLU A 327 -14.96 6.63 -3.21
CA GLU A 327 -14.17 6.18 -4.35
C GLU A 327 -12.99 7.12 -4.57
N TRP A 328 -11.94 6.58 -5.14
CA TRP A 328 -10.74 7.35 -5.41
C TRP A 328 -10.07 6.83 -6.67
N ILE A 329 -9.52 7.77 -7.44
CA ILE A 329 -8.85 7.48 -8.70
C ILE A 329 -7.52 8.22 -8.70
N VAL A 330 -6.47 7.49 -9.05
CA VAL A 330 -5.13 8.05 -9.27
C VAL A 330 -4.88 8.11 -10.76
N THR A 331 -4.53 9.30 -11.24
CA THR A 331 -4.14 9.54 -12.62
C THR A 331 -2.70 10.05 -12.71
N GLU A 332 -2.02 9.63 -13.77
CA GLU A 332 -0.70 10.13 -14.12
C GLU A 332 -0.82 11.34 -15.08
N PRO A 333 0.26 12.12 -15.30
CA PRO A 333 0.28 13.16 -16.33
C PRO A 333 -0.12 12.58 -17.70
N PRO A 334 -0.73 13.37 -18.60
CA PRO A 334 -1.40 12.86 -19.81
C PRO A 334 -0.55 11.90 -20.66
N VAL A 335 0.72 12.24 -20.89
CA VAL A 335 1.65 11.39 -21.65
C VAL A 335 1.93 10.07 -20.92
N SER A 336 2.20 10.14 -19.61
CA SER A 336 2.45 8.96 -18.79
C SER A 336 1.20 8.06 -18.72
N GLN A 337 0.01 8.66 -18.60
CA GLN A 337 -1.28 7.96 -18.62
C GLN A 337 -1.56 7.28 -19.97
N PHE A 338 -1.23 7.94 -21.08
CA PHE A 338 -1.34 7.34 -22.42
C PHE A 338 -0.43 6.11 -22.55
N VAL A 339 0.85 6.24 -22.15
CA VAL A 339 1.81 5.14 -22.19
C VAL A 339 1.37 3.98 -21.27
N LEU A 340 0.83 4.27 -20.09
CA LEU A 340 0.24 3.26 -19.19
C LEU A 340 -0.95 2.55 -19.85
N SER A 341 -1.84 3.30 -20.50
CA SER A 341 -3.00 2.75 -21.22
C SER A 341 -2.55 1.81 -22.34
N MET A 342 -1.54 2.19 -23.12
CA MET A 342 -0.96 1.34 -24.17
C MET A 342 -0.34 0.05 -23.61
N LYS A 343 0.39 0.13 -22.49
CA LYS A 343 0.92 -1.04 -21.78
C LYS A 343 -0.20 -1.99 -21.34
N GLN A 344 -1.23 -1.46 -20.70
CA GLN A 344 -2.34 -2.28 -20.19
C GLN A 344 -3.13 -2.91 -21.33
N LEU A 345 -3.39 -2.15 -22.40
CA LEU A 345 -4.10 -2.64 -23.57
C LEU A 345 -3.31 -3.74 -24.28
N SER A 346 -1.99 -3.57 -24.48
CA SER A 346 -1.16 -4.58 -25.13
C SER A 346 -1.15 -5.89 -24.36
N PHE A 347 -1.04 -5.85 -23.02
CA PHE A 347 -1.13 -7.05 -22.18
C PHE A 347 -2.52 -7.71 -22.23
N LYS A 348 -3.59 -6.92 -22.08
CA LYS A 348 -4.98 -7.41 -22.10
C LYS A 348 -5.37 -8.05 -23.42
N LEU A 349 -4.80 -7.59 -24.53
CA LEU A 349 -5.01 -8.19 -25.86
C LEU A 349 -4.10 -9.40 -26.10
N ALA A 350 -2.86 -9.38 -25.63
CA ALA A 350 -1.90 -10.46 -25.86
C ALA A 350 -2.32 -11.78 -25.19
N ILE A 351 -2.81 -11.73 -23.94
CA ILE A 351 -3.14 -12.94 -23.17
C ILE A 351 -4.27 -13.77 -23.83
N PRO A 352 -5.44 -13.20 -24.19
CA PRO A 352 -6.47 -13.93 -24.91
C PRO A 352 -5.97 -14.48 -26.24
N LEU A 353 -5.13 -13.73 -26.98
CA LEU A 353 -4.59 -14.21 -28.25
C LEU A 353 -3.68 -15.42 -28.09
N VAL A 354 -2.86 -15.49 -27.03
CA VAL A 354 -2.08 -16.70 -26.70
C VAL A 354 -2.99 -17.87 -26.39
N ILE A 355 -4.04 -17.67 -25.59
CA ILE A 355 -4.99 -18.73 -25.24
C ILE A 355 -5.75 -19.23 -26.48
N ILE A 356 -6.27 -18.31 -27.29
CA ILE A 356 -6.99 -18.63 -28.54
C ILE A 356 -6.03 -19.34 -29.50
N SER A 357 -4.80 -18.86 -29.65
CA SER A 357 -3.78 -19.53 -30.48
C SER A 357 -3.53 -20.97 -30.00
N ALA A 358 -3.35 -21.19 -28.70
CA ALA A 358 -3.15 -22.52 -28.14
C ALA A 358 -4.36 -23.44 -28.34
N LEU A 359 -5.59 -22.93 -28.15
CA LEU A 359 -6.82 -23.67 -28.40
C LEU A 359 -6.98 -24.02 -29.88
N VAL A 360 -6.77 -23.06 -30.78
CA VAL A 360 -6.83 -23.31 -32.23
C VAL A 360 -5.85 -24.41 -32.62
N LYS A 361 -4.61 -24.38 -32.11
CA LYS A 361 -3.62 -25.45 -32.33
C LYS A 361 -4.09 -26.81 -31.85
N SER A 362 -4.78 -26.86 -30.71
CA SER A 362 -5.21 -28.11 -30.08
C SER A 362 -6.46 -28.73 -30.72
N PHE A 363 -7.31 -27.93 -31.36
CA PHE A 363 -8.61 -28.36 -31.88
C PHE A 363 -8.72 -28.34 -33.40
N PHE A 364 -7.89 -27.56 -34.08
CA PHE A 364 -7.93 -27.39 -35.53
C PHE A 364 -6.53 -27.62 -36.10
N ASP A 365 -6.28 -28.82 -36.62
CA ASP A 365 -5.07 -29.10 -37.38
C ASP A 365 -4.98 -28.16 -38.60
N ALA A 366 -3.82 -27.52 -38.77
CA ALA A 366 -3.41 -26.77 -39.96
C ALA A 366 -4.34 -25.63 -40.44
N ASN A 367 -4.71 -24.71 -39.54
CA ASN A 367 -5.44 -23.49 -39.94
C ASN A 367 -4.47 -22.34 -40.31
N PRO A 368 -4.51 -21.74 -41.52
CA PRO A 368 -3.58 -20.69 -41.96
C PRO A 368 -3.63 -19.39 -41.16
N ILE A 369 -4.65 -19.21 -40.30
CA ILE A 369 -4.81 -18.05 -39.40
C ILE A 369 -3.97 -18.20 -38.12
N PHE A 370 -3.66 -19.44 -37.72
CA PHE A 370 -2.90 -19.77 -36.50
C PHE A 370 -1.57 -18.99 -36.31
N PRO A 371 -0.71 -18.86 -37.34
CA PRO A 371 0.60 -18.24 -37.16
C PRO A 371 0.46 -16.75 -36.84
N TRP A 372 -0.49 -16.09 -37.52
CA TRP A 372 -0.75 -14.66 -37.39
C TRP A 372 -1.27 -14.28 -36.00
N LEU A 373 -2.12 -15.11 -35.38
CA LEU A 373 -2.56 -14.87 -34.00
C LEU A 373 -1.39 -14.88 -33.01
N SER A 374 -0.47 -15.83 -33.17
CA SER A 374 0.73 -15.92 -32.33
C SER A 374 1.72 -14.78 -32.59
N VAL A 375 1.87 -14.34 -33.85
CA VAL A 375 2.68 -13.18 -34.24
C VAL A 375 2.12 -11.90 -33.63
N ILE A 376 0.82 -11.66 -33.73
CA ILE A 376 0.17 -10.49 -33.12
C ILE A 376 0.36 -10.51 -31.60
N ALA A 377 0.15 -11.66 -30.95
CA ALA A 377 0.39 -11.81 -29.52
C ALA A 377 1.86 -11.50 -29.14
N SER A 378 2.82 -12.01 -29.91
CA SER A 378 4.25 -11.74 -29.73
C SER A 378 4.59 -10.25 -29.85
N VAL A 379 4.07 -9.57 -30.88
CA VAL A 379 4.26 -8.12 -31.06
C VAL A 379 3.69 -7.34 -29.88
N LEU A 380 2.48 -7.68 -29.42
CA LEU A 380 1.85 -7.03 -28.26
C LEU A 380 2.65 -7.25 -26.98
N PHE A 381 3.23 -8.44 -26.79
CA PHE A 381 4.14 -8.70 -25.65
C PHE A 381 5.45 -7.92 -25.74
N ILE A 382 6.03 -7.76 -26.93
CA ILE A 382 7.22 -6.92 -27.14
C ILE A 382 6.90 -5.47 -26.81
N VAL A 383 5.76 -4.95 -27.28
CA VAL A 383 5.27 -3.60 -26.93
C VAL A 383 5.08 -3.48 -25.41
N TYR A 384 4.44 -4.46 -24.77
CA TYR A 384 4.25 -4.49 -23.32
C TYR A 384 5.59 -4.44 -22.56
N ILE A 385 6.57 -5.27 -22.91
CA ILE A 385 7.89 -5.27 -22.27
C ILE A 385 8.59 -3.94 -22.50
N SER A 386 8.61 -3.46 -23.75
CA SER A 386 9.34 -2.24 -24.12
C SER A 386 8.82 -1.04 -23.33
N ILE A 387 7.50 -0.92 -23.23
CA ILE A 387 6.86 0.10 -22.40
C ILE A 387 7.15 -0.14 -20.91
N SER A 388 7.13 -1.38 -20.44
CA SER A 388 7.44 -1.71 -19.04
C SER A 388 8.89 -1.35 -18.67
N VAL A 389 9.85 -1.57 -19.57
CA VAL A 389 11.26 -1.20 -19.37
C VAL A 389 11.40 0.32 -19.35
N PHE A 390 10.80 1.02 -20.33
CA PHE A 390 10.80 2.47 -20.39
C PHE A 390 10.21 3.10 -19.12
N ARG A 391 9.11 2.54 -18.62
CA ARG A 391 8.44 2.98 -17.38
C ARG A 391 9.11 2.48 -16.10
N ARG A 392 10.21 1.72 -16.18
CA ARG A 392 10.88 1.06 -15.03
C ARG A 392 9.92 0.22 -14.17
N GLU A 393 9.01 -0.45 -14.84
CA GLU A 393 7.99 -1.35 -14.28
C GLU A 393 8.17 -2.79 -14.81
N TRP A 394 9.35 -3.10 -15.36
CA TRP A 394 9.63 -4.41 -15.94
C TRP A 394 9.82 -5.46 -14.84
N ASN A 395 9.45 -6.70 -15.18
CA ASN A 395 9.54 -7.84 -14.30
C ASN A 395 10.17 -9.01 -15.05
N ARG A 396 11.19 -9.65 -14.46
CA ARG A 396 11.86 -10.82 -15.02
C ARG A 396 10.90 -11.95 -15.42
N TYR A 397 9.81 -12.16 -14.66
CA TYR A 397 8.83 -13.20 -14.97
C TYR A 397 7.99 -12.83 -16.20
N MET A 398 7.68 -11.55 -16.38
CA MET A 398 6.98 -11.07 -17.57
C MET A 398 7.87 -11.09 -18.81
N VAL A 399 9.15 -10.74 -18.64
CA VAL A 399 10.15 -10.87 -19.70
C VAL A 399 10.28 -12.34 -20.10
N LEU A 400 10.36 -13.26 -19.15
CA LEU A 400 10.40 -14.70 -19.42
C LEU A 400 9.15 -15.19 -20.14
N LEU A 401 7.95 -14.81 -19.68
CA LEU A 401 6.69 -15.17 -20.34
C LEU A 401 6.66 -14.71 -21.79
N ALA A 402 7.00 -13.44 -22.04
CA ALA A 402 7.02 -12.91 -23.39
C ALA A 402 8.11 -13.56 -24.26
N LEU A 403 9.29 -13.86 -23.72
CA LEU A 403 10.31 -14.63 -24.43
C LEU A 403 9.80 -16.01 -24.83
N LEU A 404 9.10 -16.71 -23.94
CA LEU A 404 8.48 -18.01 -24.24
C LEU A 404 7.45 -17.90 -25.37
N VAL A 405 6.61 -16.86 -25.35
CA VAL A 405 5.62 -16.60 -26.40
C VAL A 405 6.31 -16.32 -27.75
N VAL A 406 7.33 -15.45 -27.76
CA VAL A 406 8.10 -15.10 -28.97
C VAL A 406 8.83 -16.32 -29.55
N LEU A 407 9.51 -17.11 -28.71
CA LEU A 407 10.20 -18.33 -29.15
C LEU A 407 9.20 -19.37 -29.68
N GLY A 408 8.04 -19.51 -29.03
CA GLY A 408 6.97 -20.39 -29.50
C GLY A 408 6.43 -19.98 -30.88
N THR A 409 6.27 -18.67 -31.13
CA THR A 409 5.89 -18.14 -32.44
C THR A 409 6.97 -18.42 -33.50
N LEU A 410 8.25 -18.21 -33.18
CA LEU A 410 9.34 -18.47 -34.12
C LEU A 410 9.42 -19.95 -34.52
N GLY A 411 9.28 -20.87 -33.56
CA GLY A 411 9.21 -22.31 -33.85
C GLY A 411 8.01 -22.69 -34.73
N GLY A 412 6.84 -22.11 -34.47
CA GLY A 412 5.66 -22.31 -35.33
C GLY A 412 5.87 -21.81 -36.76
N LEU A 413 6.54 -20.66 -36.95
CA LEU A 413 6.85 -20.12 -38.27
C LEU A 413 7.89 -20.96 -39.02
N SER A 414 8.89 -21.52 -38.33
CA SER A 414 9.85 -22.42 -38.97
C SER A 414 9.20 -23.69 -39.49
N ASP A 415 8.28 -24.28 -38.72
CA ASP A 415 7.54 -25.48 -39.14
C ASP A 415 6.71 -25.19 -40.41
N LEU A 416 6.05 -24.03 -40.47
CA LEU A 416 5.29 -23.60 -41.64
C LEU A 416 6.17 -23.39 -42.87
N ALA A 417 7.31 -22.73 -42.72
CA ALA A 417 8.26 -22.52 -43.82
C ALA A 417 8.76 -23.85 -44.41
N VAL A 418 8.98 -24.86 -43.56
CA VAL A 418 9.35 -26.22 -44.00
C VAL A 418 8.20 -26.91 -44.73
N THR A 419 6.95 -26.72 -44.29
CA THR A 419 5.77 -27.31 -44.96
C THR A 419 5.40 -26.65 -46.29
N TRP A 420 5.66 -25.35 -46.46
CA TRP A 420 5.36 -24.62 -47.70
C TRP A 420 6.48 -24.70 -48.75
N GLY A 421 7.69 -25.11 -48.33
CA GLY A 421 8.83 -25.37 -49.23
C GLY A 421 8.87 -26.79 -49.81
N LYS A 422 7.90 -27.64 -49.47
CA LYS A 422 7.61 -28.94 -50.11
C LYS A 422 6.39 -28.79 -51.00
#